data_AF-A0A399YIB8-F1
#
_entry.id   AF-A0A399YIB8-F1
#
_cell.length_a   1.000
_cell.length_b   1.000
_cell.length_c   1.000
_cell.angle_alpha   90.00
_cell.angle_beta   90.00
_cell.angle_gamma   90.00
#
_symmetry.space_group_name_H-M   'P 1'
#
loop_
_entity.id
_entity.type
_entity.pdbx_description
1 polymer ?
#
loop_
_entity_poly.entity_id
_entity_poly.type
_entity_poly.pdbx_seq_one_letter_code
_entity_poly.pdbx_strand_id
1 'polypeptide(L)'
;MPSTHDIQGDWSGQLVATAIHDGHELRPQIAAAMVLDEDVRLREEDPFTAVIGAAAPARAVALRSRFEVDLNRPRETAVYRTPEDCWGLQVWREDPLDERLVEDSLAVYD
;
A
#
# COMPACT_ATOMS: atom_id res chain seq x y z
N MET A 1 -5.15 -2.90 -15.11
CA MET A 1 -4.43 -2.49 -13.89
C MET A 1 -4.40 -3.68 -12.96
N PRO A 2 -3.29 -3.99 -12.27
CA PRO A 2 -3.32 -4.98 -11.20
C PRO A 2 -4.26 -4.51 -10.08
N SER A 3 -4.92 -5.45 -9.40
CA SER A 3 -5.78 -5.14 -8.26
C SER A 3 -4.96 -4.56 -7.10
N THR A 4 -5.57 -3.63 -6.37
CA THR A 4 -4.94 -2.95 -5.21
C THR A 4 -5.26 -3.65 -3.90
N HIS A 5 -6.46 -4.22 -3.86
CA HIS A 5 -6.98 -4.94 -2.72
C HIS A 5 -7.94 -6.05 -3.20
N ASP A 6 -8.13 -7.04 -2.34
CA ASP A 6 -9.17 -8.04 -2.48
C ASP A 6 -10.26 -7.81 -1.42
N ILE A 7 -11.51 -7.97 -1.85
CA ILE A 7 -12.65 -8.00 -0.94
C ILE A 7 -13.08 -9.45 -0.73
N GLN A 8 -13.10 -9.88 0.53
CA GLN A 8 -13.34 -11.26 0.92
C GLN A 8 -14.45 -11.32 1.98
N GLY A 9 -15.26 -12.38 1.99
CA GLY A 9 -16.26 -12.61 3.04
C GLY A 9 -17.57 -13.21 2.55
N ASP A 10 -18.36 -13.73 3.50
CA ASP A 10 -19.74 -14.17 3.29
C ASP A 10 -20.76 -13.05 3.55
N TRP A 11 -20.29 -11.91 4.10
CA TRP A 11 -21.09 -10.72 4.39
C TRP A 11 -22.24 -10.97 5.37
N SER A 12 -22.13 -11.98 6.22
CA SER A 12 -23.20 -12.39 7.12
C SER A 12 -23.44 -11.44 8.31
N GLY A 13 -22.68 -10.35 8.43
CA GLY A 13 -22.72 -9.45 9.58
C GLY A 13 -22.31 -8.01 9.29
N GLN A 14 -22.45 -7.15 10.29
CA GLN A 14 -22.24 -5.69 10.19
C GLN A 14 -20.82 -5.26 10.63
N LEU A 15 -19.85 -6.15 10.54
CA LEU A 15 -18.45 -5.87 10.88
C LEU A 15 -17.58 -6.11 9.65
N VAL A 16 -16.78 -5.12 9.28
CA VAL A 16 -15.78 -5.22 8.20
C VAL A 16 -14.40 -4.94 8.79
N ALA A 17 -13.45 -5.83 8.56
CA ALA A 17 -12.04 -5.60 8.89
C ALA A 17 -11.28 -5.08 7.66
N THR A 18 -10.28 -4.23 7.86
CA THR A 18 -9.42 -3.76 6.78
C THR A 18 -7.96 -4.01 7.13
N ALA A 19 -7.25 -4.72 6.27
CA ALA A 19 -5.83 -4.99 6.36
C ALA A 19 -5.12 -4.13 5.30
N ILE A 20 -5.12 -2.82 5.54
CA ILE A 20 -4.78 -1.79 4.55
C ILE A 20 -3.29 -1.70 4.24
N HIS A 21 -2.44 -2.30 5.07
CA HIS A 21 -0.99 -2.33 4.87
C HIS A 21 -0.43 -3.74 4.66
N ASP A 22 -1.25 -4.81 4.73
CA ASP A 22 -0.85 -6.23 4.64
C ASP A 22 -0.09 -6.61 3.35
N GLY A 23 -0.23 -5.79 2.31
CA GLY A 23 0.33 -6.00 0.99
C GLY A 23 1.82 -5.72 0.90
N HIS A 24 2.53 -6.54 0.12
CA HIS A 24 3.96 -6.39 -0.14
C HIS A 24 4.28 -6.22 -1.64
N GLU A 25 3.27 -6.30 -2.51
CA GLU A 25 3.52 -6.24 -3.95
C GLU A 25 3.91 -4.85 -4.42
N LEU A 26 4.84 -4.81 -5.37
CA LEU A 26 5.22 -3.61 -6.10
C LEU A 26 5.12 -3.84 -7.59
N ARG A 27 4.72 -2.81 -8.34
CA ARG A 27 4.90 -2.80 -9.79
C ARG A 27 6.39 -2.77 -10.10
N PRO A 28 6.86 -3.46 -11.16
CA PRO A 28 8.28 -3.52 -11.48
C PRO A 28 8.96 -2.14 -11.60
N GLN A 29 8.25 -1.15 -12.14
CA GLN A 29 8.74 0.22 -12.30
C GLN A 29 8.89 0.94 -10.95
N ILE A 30 7.96 0.70 -10.02
CA ILE A 30 8.01 1.26 -8.66
C ILE A 30 9.14 0.60 -7.87
N ALA A 31 9.27 -0.73 -7.97
CA ALA A 31 10.38 -1.46 -7.34
C ALA A 31 11.74 -0.96 -7.85
N ALA A 32 11.87 -0.67 -9.14
CA ALA A 32 13.11 -0.13 -9.71
C ALA A 32 13.44 1.30 -9.23
N ALA A 33 12.42 2.12 -8.95
CA ALA A 33 12.56 3.47 -8.44
C ALA A 33 12.85 3.53 -6.93
N MET A 34 12.54 2.47 -6.18
CA MET A 34 12.69 2.41 -4.73
C MET A 34 14.14 2.13 -4.31
N VAL A 35 14.55 2.73 -3.18
CA VAL A 35 15.86 2.49 -2.54
C VAL A 35 15.76 1.86 -1.16
N LEU A 36 14.55 1.69 -0.62
CA LEU A 36 14.35 0.97 0.64
C LEU A 36 14.69 -0.51 0.49
N ASP A 37 15.42 -1.01 1.46
CA ASP A 37 15.61 -2.44 1.64
C ASP A 37 14.28 -3.12 2.01
N GLU A 38 14.18 -4.40 1.67
CA GLU A 38 12.96 -5.19 1.89
C GLU A 38 12.57 -5.29 3.37
N ASP A 39 13.55 -5.39 4.28
CA ASP A 39 13.32 -5.46 5.72
C ASP A 39 12.80 -4.13 6.30
N VAL A 40 13.26 -3.00 5.77
CA VAL A 40 12.71 -1.67 6.10
C VAL A 40 11.27 -1.58 5.66
N ARG A 41 10.96 -2.05 4.44
CA ARG A 41 9.58 -2.08 3.94
C ARG A 41 8.68 -2.95 4.80
N LEU A 42 9.09 -4.19 5.05
CA LEU A 42 8.33 -5.16 5.86
C LEU A 42 8.02 -4.64 7.26
N ARG A 43 8.90 -3.82 7.85
CA ARG A 43 8.68 -3.22 9.15
C ARG A 43 7.53 -2.19 9.16
N GLU A 44 7.23 -1.57 8.03
CA GLU A 44 6.19 -0.55 7.91
C GLU A 44 4.90 -1.06 7.22
N GLU A 45 4.92 -2.24 6.60
CA GLU A 45 3.82 -2.89 5.85
C GLU A 45 2.96 -3.85 6.69
N ASP A 46 2.92 -3.72 8.02
CA ASP A 46 2.03 -4.48 8.93
C ASP A 46 1.62 -5.91 8.46
N PRO A 47 2.59 -6.82 8.15
CA PRO A 47 2.28 -8.08 7.51
C PRO A 47 1.44 -8.98 8.41
N PHE A 48 0.59 -9.81 7.80
CA PHE A 48 -0.34 -10.73 8.49
C PHE A 48 -1.48 -10.08 9.27
N THR A 49 -1.73 -8.78 9.11
CA THR A 49 -2.93 -8.13 9.67
C THR A 49 -4.22 -8.70 9.08
N ALA A 50 -4.19 -9.23 7.85
CA ALA A 50 -5.33 -9.97 7.28
C ALA A 50 -5.67 -11.25 8.07
N VAL A 51 -4.67 -11.89 8.68
CA VAL A 51 -4.86 -13.08 9.53
C VAL A 51 -5.54 -12.69 10.84
N ILE A 52 -5.11 -11.57 11.44
CA ILE A 52 -5.72 -11.04 12.67
C ILE A 52 -7.19 -10.67 12.41
N GLY A 53 -7.47 -10.03 11.27
CA GLY A 53 -8.81 -9.66 10.85
C GLY A 53 -9.69 -10.83 10.37
N ALA A 54 -9.19 -12.06 10.36
CA ALA A 54 -9.86 -13.18 9.70
C ALA A 54 -11.18 -13.62 10.36
N ALA A 55 -11.43 -13.22 11.59
CA ALA A 55 -12.69 -13.50 12.31
C ALA A 55 -13.85 -12.60 11.88
N ALA A 56 -13.60 -11.51 11.12
CA ALA A 56 -14.67 -10.68 10.58
C ALA A 56 -15.39 -11.38 9.42
N PRO A 57 -16.73 -11.23 9.29
CA PRO A 57 -17.51 -11.86 8.21
C PRO A 57 -17.19 -11.28 6.82
N ALA A 58 -16.62 -10.06 6.79
CA ALA A 58 -16.10 -9.44 5.58
C ALA A 58 -14.80 -8.69 5.88
N ARG A 59 -13.89 -8.66 4.90
CA ARG A 59 -12.63 -7.92 4.98
C ARG A 59 -12.15 -7.39 3.63
N ALA A 60 -11.48 -6.26 3.67
CA ALA A 60 -10.67 -5.75 2.57
C ALA A 60 -9.18 -5.97 2.89
N VAL A 61 -8.44 -6.57 1.97
CA VAL A 61 -7.01 -6.91 2.15
C VAL A 61 -6.21 -6.20 1.07
N ALA A 62 -5.31 -5.30 1.45
CA ALA A 62 -4.40 -4.69 0.50
C ALA A 62 -3.42 -5.73 -0.04
N LEU A 63 -3.18 -5.71 -1.34
CA LEU A 63 -2.21 -6.60 -2.00
C LEU A 63 -0.87 -5.88 -2.23
N ARG A 64 -0.93 -4.56 -2.40
CA ARG A 64 0.22 -3.72 -2.72
C ARG A 64 0.84 -3.13 -1.48
N SER A 65 2.15 -2.91 -1.55
CA SER A 65 2.90 -2.17 -0.56
C SER A 65 2.34 -0.76 -0.38
N ARG A 66 2.25 -0.33 0.87
CA ARG A 66 1.93 1.07 1.22
C ARG A 66 2.91 2.09 0.63
N PHE A 67 4.14 1.67 0.30
CA PHE A 67 5.14 2.55 -0.31
C PHE A 67 4.85 2.83 -1.78
N GLU A 68 4.12 1.95 -2.48
CA GLU A 68 3.61 2.26 -3.81
C GLU A 68 2.39 3.19 -3.74
N VAL A 69 1.46 2.85 -2.84
CA VAL A 69 0.23 3.60 -2.60
C VAL A 69 -0.33 3.27 -1.22
N ASP A 70 -0.49 4.28 -0.37
CA ASP A 70 -1.02 4.17 0.99
C ASP A 70 -2.54 4.33 1.00
N LEU A 71 -3.26 3.22 1.10
CA LEU A 71 -4.74 3.20 1.15
C LEU A 71 -5.32 3.82 2.44
N ASN A 72 -4.47 4.12 3.43
CA ASN A 72 -4.88 4.82 4.65
C ASN A 72 -4.75 6.34 4.54
N ARG A 73 -4.50 6.86 3.34
CA ARG A 73 -4.36 8.29 3.08
C ARG A 73 -5.34 8.75 2.00
N PRO A 74 -5.77 10.02 2.04
CA PRO A 74 -6.51 10.58 0.93
C PRO A 74 -5.63 10.60 -0.32
N ARG A 75 -6.27 10.50 -1.49
CA ARG A 75 -5.65 10.35 -2.81
C ARG A 75 -4.48 11.30 -3.06
N GLU A 76 -4.61 12.56 -2.63
CA GLU A 76 -3.61 13.62 -2.83
C GLU A 76 -2.28 13.35 -2.11
N THR A 77 -2.29 12.46 -1.12
CA THR A 77 -1.13 12.11 -0.28
C THR A 77 -0.88 10.61 -0.21
N ALA A 78 -1.55 9.82 -1.07
CA ALA A 78 -1.45 8.36 -1.08
C ALA A 78 -0.11 7.87 -1.65
N VAL A 79 0.59 8.67 -2.44
CA VAL A 79 1.95 8.37 -2.91
C VAL A 79 2.91 9.32 -2.20
N TYR A 80 3.86 8.76 -1.44
CA TYR A 80 4.87 9.57 -0.76
C TYR A 80 5.74 10.28 -1.79
N ARG A 81 5.92 11.59 -1.67
CA ARG A 81 6.68 12.40 -2.64
C ARG A 81 8.06 12.74 -2.10
N THR A 82 8.15 13.06 -0.82
CA THR A 82 9.41 13.41 -0.14
C THR A 82 9.58 12.61 1.16
N PRO A 83 10.78 12.57 1.78
CA PRO A 83 11.02 11.87 3.05
C PRO A 83 10.11 12.32 4.19
N GLU A 84 9.70 13.59 4.22
CA GLU A 84 8.79 14.13 5.24
C GLU A 84 7.41 13.45 5.22
N ASP A 85 6.98 12.93 4.07
CA ASP A 85 5.72 12.18 3.94
C ASP A 85 5.80 10.80 4.61
N CYS A 86 7.02 10.29 4.80
CA CYS A 86 7.31 8.91 5.17
C CYS A 86 8.33 8.81 6.33
N TRP A 87 8.10 9.55 7.42
CA TRP A 87 8.92 9.49 8.65
C TRP A 87 10.43 9.72 8.44
N GLY A 88 10.80 10.49 7.43
CA GLY A 88 12.19 10.77 7.06
C GLY A 88 12.87 9.65 6.27
N LEU A 89 12.11 8.65 5.79
CA LEU A 89 12.64 7.59 4.94
C LEU A 89 12.84 8.10 3.50
N GLN A 90 14.06 7.93 2.98
CA GLN A 90 14.31 8.11 1.56
C GLN A 90 13.74 6.92 0.80
N VAL A 91 12.52 7.07 0.26
CA VAL A 91 11.84 5.97 -0.44
C VAL A 91 12.39 5.80 -1.85
N TRP A 92 12.62 6.91 -2.55
CA TRP A 92 12.90 6.94 -3.97
C TRP A 92 14.36 7.24 -4.29
N ARG A 93 14.84 6.67 -5.40
CA ARG A 93 16.17 6.95 -5.94
C ARG A 93 16.29 8.37 -6.45
N GLU A 94 15.22 8.86 -7.07
CA GLU A 94 15.04 10.26 -7.46
C GLU A 94 13.98 10.87 -6.57
N ASP A 95 14.29 12.04 -5.99
CA ASP A 95 13.40 12.77 -5.10
C ASP A 95 13.19 14.19 -5.66
N PRO A 96 11.97 14.53 -6.12
CA PRO A 96 10.74 13.74 -6.03
C PRO A 96 10.65 12.60 -7.07
N LEU A 97 9.78 11.62 -6.81
CA LEU A 97 9.43 10.57 -7.77
C LEU A 97 8.84 11.17 -9.07
N ASP A 98 9.13 10.53 -10.21
CA ASP A 98 8.55 10.87 -11.52
C ASP A 98 7.01 10.91 -11.46
N GLU A 99 6.44 12.01 -11.94
CA GLU A 99 4.99 12.24 -11.93
C GLU A 99 4.21 11.14 -12.66
N ARG A 100 4.77 10.53 -13.71
CA ARG A 100 4.11 9.42 -14.42
C ARG A 100 3.96 8.20 -13.53
N LEU A 101 4.96 7.89 -12.69
CA LEU A 101 4.88 6.79 -11.74
C LEU A 101 3.85 7.07 -10.64
N VAL A 102 3.75 8.33 -10.22
CA VAL A 102 2.71 8.80 -9.27
C VAL A 102 1.33 8.63 -9.88
N GLU A 103 1.08 9.17 -11.08
CA GLU A 103 -0.19 9.05 -11.80
C GLU A 103 -0.60 7.58 -12.00
N ASP A 104 0.36 6.76 -12.42
CA ASP A 104 0.16 5.33 -12.61
C ASP A 104 -0.18 4.63 -11.28
N SER A 105 0.37 5.05 -10.14
CA SER A 105 0.02 4.51 -8.81
C SER A 105 -1.36 4.99 -8.35
N LEU A 106 -1.70 6.25 -8.62
CA LEU A 106 -3.03 6.78 -8.30
C LEU A 106 -4.14 6.15 -9.16
N ALA A 107 -3.84 5.75 -10.39
CA ALA A 107 -4.78 4.98 -11.22
C ALA A 107 -5.05 3.56 -10.69
N VAL A 108 -4.22 3.08 -9.76
CA VAL A 108 -4.43 1.83 -9.01
C VAL A 108 -5.17 2.13 -7.70
N TYR A 109 -4.99 3.31 -7.10
CA TYR A 109 -5.78 3.77 -5.95
C TYR A 109 -7.28 3.90 -6.27
N ASP A 110 -7.60 4.46 -7.43
CA ASP A 110 -8.95 4.81 -7.91
C ASP A 110 -9.78 3.59 -8.34
#